data_AF-A0A3A5LAH9-F1
#
_entry.id   AF-A0A3A5LAH9-F1
#
_cell.length_a   1.000
_cell.length_b   1.000
_cell.length_c   1.000
_cell.angle_alpha   90.00
_cell.angle_beta   90.00
_cell.angle_gamma   90.00
#
_symmetry.space_group_name_H-M   'P 1'
#
loop_
_entity.id
_entity.type
_entity.pdbx_description
1 polymer ?
#
loop_
_entity_poly.entity_id
_entity_poly.type
_entity_poly.pdbx_seq_one_letter_code
_entity_poly.pdbx_strand_id
1 'polypeptide(L)'
;MLKFIPSLALTCATALLASCYSSSHQTTVVINGDTASLAGLQAMANTRGVTSNKNGMSKIREMALRETALSLGAQSGLACRAKIIDEELTQKARDLDAVFDFNALVLEHNILPPVLLEGRNTLNLADMQTIRISDRTYKVAKQAHFITTPPNWRQYLWMDYKKPEYPNITLLPKTKEERQLWSFYVAKGWKNGIEQANTILEESVARIKEDYNGMILYRKLLAMNMVSPPYVSHTDLGVTGDGSEIHIDDRVLRITALPALNINSKEWRAAVAKDEEALEHFRTMEKLAQNAKIVITNKSWQPTIAPVNKDITPVN
;
A
#
# COMPACT_ATOMS: atom_id res chain seq x y z
N MET A 1 -86.91 41.93 38.40
CA MET A 1 -86.66 42.38 37.01
C MET A 1 -85.31 41.83 36.56
N LEU A 2 -84.86 42.12 35.32
CA LEU A 2 -83.53 41.86 34.71
C LEU A 2 -82.35 42.13 35.70
N LYS A 3 -81.14 41.53 35.68
CA LYS A 3 -80.34 40.49 34.94
C LYS A 3 -79.07 40.20 35.84
N PHE A 4 -78.08 39.30 35.67
CA PHE A 4 -77.66 38.18 34.78
C PHE A 4 -76.65 37.29 35.61
N ILE A 5 -76.37 36.00 35.35
CA ILE A 5 -75.38 35.37 34.41
C ILE A 5 -73.93 35.91 34.55
N PRO A 6 -72.86 35.08 34.65
CA PRO A 6 -72.74 33.60 34.50
C PRO A 6 -72.42 32.84 35.82
N SER A 7 -72.59 31.52 36.05
CA SER A 7 -72.72 30.26 35.25
C SER A 7 -71.41 29.62 34.74
N LEU A 8 -71.18 28.30 34.65
CA LEU A 8 -71.71 27.07 35.29
C LEU A 8 -70.90 25.89 34.69
N ALA A 9 -70.67 24.79 35.42
CA ALA A 9 -70.27 23.44 34.92
C ALA A 9 -68.87 23.31 34.24
N LEU A 10 -68.07 22.24 34.39
CA LEU A 10 -68.27 20.79 34.59
C LEU A 10 -68.56 20.02 33.28
N THR A 11 -67.58 19.25 32.76
CA THR A 11 -67.66 17.77 32.57
C THR A 11 -66.47 17.16 31.79
N CYS A 12 -66.11 15.93 32.18
CA CYS A 12 -65.71 14.74 31.41
C CYS A 12 -64.78 14.78 30.17
N ALA A 13 -63.78 13.87 30.24
CA ALA A 13 -63.27 13.01 29.14
C ALA A 13 -62.52 13.69 27.97
N THR A 14 -61.53 13.05 27.31
CA THR A 14 -61.29 11.62 27.08
C THR A 14 -59.82 11.20 27.27
N ALA A 15 -59.55 9.89 27.19
CA ALA A 15 -58.20 9.34 27.28
C ALA A 15 -57.45 9.36 25.94
N LEU A 16 -56.13 9.54 26.00
CA LEU A 16 -55.19 9.01 25.00
C LEU A 16 -53.81 8.82 25.66
N LEU A 17 -53.48 7.57 26.02
CA LEU A 17 -52.12 7.20 26.43
C LEU A 17 -51.24 7.20 25.18
N ALA A 18 -50.51 8.30 24.96
CA ALA A 18 -49.51 8.40 23.90
C ALA A 18 -48.29 7.53 24.25
N SER A 19 -48.42 6.21 24.11
CA SER A 19 -47.30 5.28 24.18
C SER A 19 -46.39 5.53 22.99
N CYS A 20 -45.38 6.38 23.15
CA CYS A 20 -44.27 6.56 22.21
C CYS A 20 -43.36 5.31 22.21
N TYR A 21 -43.94 4.17 21.86
CA TYR A 21 -43.21 2.99 21.47
C TYR A 21 -42.56 3.30 20.12
N SER A 22 -41.36 3.87 20.17
CA SER A 22 -40.53 4.10 19.00
C SER A 22 -40.14 2.75 18.42
N SER A 23 -41.03 2.20 17.58
CA SER A 23 -40.79 1.06 16.71
C SER A 23 -39.77 1.43 15.65
N SER A 24 -38.53 1.62 16.11
CA SER A 24 -37.38 1.51 15.24
C SER A 24 -37.44 0.11 14.62
N HIS A 25 -37.90 0.06 13.38
CA HIS A 25 -37.66 -1.07 12.49
C HIS A 25 -36.17 -1.07 12.11
N GLN A 26 -35.32 -1.19 13.13
CA GLN A 26 -34.05 -1.89 13.02
C GLN A 26 -34.41 -3.27 12.47
N THR A 27 -34.38 -3.37 11.14
CA THR A 27 -34.68 -4.59 10.40
C THR A 27 -33.44 -5.46 10.56
N THR A 28 -33.26 -6.00 11.77
CA THR A 28 -32.01 -6.55 12.31
C THR A 28 -31.39 -7.49 11.30
N VAL A 29 -30.39 -6.96 10.59
CA VAL A 29 -29.60 -7.77 9.68
C VAL A 29 -28.80 -8.66 10.59
N VAL A 30 -29.14 -9.96 10.57
CA VAL A 30 -28.34 -10.99 11.23
C VAL A 30 -27.08 -11.13 10.39
N ILE A 31 -26.12 -10.22 10.63
CA ILE A 31 -24.81 -10.19 9.97
C ILE A 31 -23.98 -11.33 10.59
N ASN A 32 -24.28 -12.54 10.12
CA ASN A 32 -23.41 -13.69 10.34
C ASN A 32 -22.19 -13.50 9.44
N GLY A 33 -21.08 -13.08 10.02
CA GLY A 33 -19.79 -13.02 9.35
C GLY A 33 -19.15 -11.63 9.28
N ASP A 34 -17.83 -11.62 9.42
CA ASP A 34 -16.99 -10.42 9.37
C ASP A 34 -16.01 -10.50 8.19
N THR A 35 -15.84 -9.43 7.42
CA THR A 35 -14.87 -9.38 6.31
C THR A 35 -13.41 -9.35 6.79
N ALA A 36 -13.12 -9.12 8.07
CA ALA A 36 -11.73 -9.11 8.57
C ALA A 36 -11.14 -10.50 8.85
N SER A 37 -11.91 -11.60 8.75
CA SER A 37 -11.42 -12.95 9.08
C SER A 37 -11.95 -14.03 8.14
N LEU A 38 -11.14 -15.05 7.86
CA LEU A 38 -11.53 -16.18 7.01
C LEU A 38 -12.79 -16.88 7.53
N ALA A 39 -12.85 -17.15 8.84
CA ALA A 39 -14.01 -17.76 9.48
C ALA A 39 -15.26 -16.85 9.40
N GLY A 40 -15.07 -15.53 9.52
CA GLY A 40 -16.12 -14.55 9.31
C GLY A 40 -16.70 -14.60 7.90
N LEU A 41 -15.85 -14.60 6.87
CA LEU A 41 -16.28 -14.73 5.47
C LEU A 41 -16.97 -16.08 5.18
N GLN A 42 -16.45 -17.18 5.73
CA GLN A 42 -17.04 -18.52 5.56
C GLN A 42 -18.41 -18.65 6.26
N ALA A 43 -18.65 -17.88 7.32
CA ALA A 43 -19.95 -17.80 7.99
C ALA A 43 -21.01 -16.97 7.24
N MET A 44 -20.62 -16.20 6.22
CA MET A 44 -21.54 -15.35 5.46
C MET A 44 -22.54 -16.18 4.65
N ALA A 45 -23.81 -16.05 5.02
CA ALA A 45 -24.93 -16.65 4.31
C ALA A 45 -26.16 -15.75 4.39
N ASN A 46 -26.92 -15.67 3.30
CA ASN A 46 -28.21 -14.99 3.31
C ASN A 46 -29.27 -15.95 3.88
N THR A 47 -29.64 -15.73 5.14
CA THR A 47 -30.67 -16.48 5.87
C THR A 47 -32.09 -15.96 5.62
N ARG A 48 -32.26 -14.80 4.96
CA ARG A 48 -33.58 -14.22 4.64
C ARG A 48 -34.12 -14.84 3.35
N GLY A 49 -35.12 -15.70 3.49
CA GLY A 49 -35.82 -16.33 2.36
C GLY A 49 -35.46 -17.80 2.14
N VAL A 50 -35.57 -18.63 3.17
CA VAL A 50 -35.46 -20.10 3.05
C VAL A 50 -36.77 -20.71 2.53
N THR A 51 -37.22 -20.27 1.34
CA THR A 51 -38.19 -21.03 0.55
C THR A 51 -37.43 -22.07 -0.26
N SER A 52 -37.56 -23.35 0.14
CA SER A 52 -36.79 -24.47 -0.41
C SER A 52 -37.26 -24.88 -1.81
N ASN A 53 -36.94 -24.04 -2.81
CA ASN A 53 -37.18 -24.36 -4.21
C ASN A 53 -36.07 -25.31 -4.71
N LYS A 54 -36.41 -26.55 -5.04
CA LYS A 54 -35.47 -27.64 -5.37
C LYS A 54 -34.83 -27.53 -6.77
N ASN A 55 -34.79 -26.35 -7.35
CA ASN A 55 -34.13 -26.12 -8.63
C ASN A 55 -32.62 -25.96 -8.41
N GLY A 56 -31.83 -26.75 -9.13
CA GLY A 56 -30.37 -26.70 -9.06
C GLY A 56 -29.80 -25.33 -9.41
N MET A 57 -28.62 -25.02 -8.88
CA MET A 57 -27.94 -23.75 -9.06
C MET A 57 -27.72 -23.43 -10.55
N SER A 58 -28.23 -22.28 -11.00
CA SER A 58 -27.97 -21.77 -12.36
C SER A 58 -26.47 -21.44 -12.54
N LYS A 59 -25.89 -21.78 -13.69
CA LYS A 59 -24.47 -21.49 -14.01
C LYS A 59 -24.10 -20.01 -13.84
N ILE A 60 -25.04 -19.09 -14.10
CA ILE A 60 -24.84 -17.65 -13.89
C ILE A 60 -24.72 -17.33 -12.39
N ARG A 61 -25.54 -17.97 -11.56
CA ARG A 61 -25.53 -17.84 -10.09
C ARG A 61 -24.27 -18.48 -9.49
N GLU A 62 -23.86 -19.65 -9.98
CA GLU A 62 -22.60 -20.31 -9.62
C GLU A 62 -21.39 -19.41 -9.91
N MET A 63 -21.31 -18.86 -11.13
CA MET A 63 -20.23 -17.96 -11.52
C MET A 63 -20.23 -16.66 -10.69
N ALA A 64 -21.40 -16.04 -10.47
CA ALA A 64 -21.50 -14.84 -9.64
C ALA A 64 -21.09 -15.10 -8.18
N LEU A 65 -21.47 -16.25 -7.60
CA LEU A 65 -20.98 -16.69 -6.29
C LEU A 65 -19.47 -16.88 -6.29
N ARG A 66 -18.93 -17.57 -7.30
CA ARG A 66 -17.50 -17.86 -7.43
C ARG A 66 -16.65 -16.60 -7.46
N GLU A 67 -16.97 -15.65 -8.33
CA GLU A 67 -16.19 -14.41 -8.45
C GLU A 67 -16.35 -13.51 -7.22
N THR A 68 -17.55 -13.42 -6.64
CA THR A 68 -17.76 -12.66 -5.39
C THR A 68 -16.96 -13.27 -4.23
N ALA A 69 -17.02 -14.59 -4.06
CA ALA A 69 -16.31 -15.33 -3.02
C ALA A 69 -14.78 -15.17 -3.15
N LEU A 70 -14.26 -15.31 -4.38
CA LEU A 70 -12.84 -15.22 -4.68
C LEU A 70 -12.31 -13.79 -4.50
N SER A 71 -13.02 -12.79 -5.04
CA SER A 71 -12.64 -11.37 -4.94
C SER A 71 -12.66 -10.88 -3.49
N LEU A 72 -13.76 -11.14 -2.76
CA LEU A 72 -13.90 -10.76 -1.36
C LEU A 72 -12.87 -11.48 -0.47
N GLY A 73 -12.64 -12.77 -0.72
CA GLY A 73 -11.58 -13.54 -0.07
C GLY A 73 -10.21 -12.92 -0.29
N ALA A 74 -9.85 -12.59 -1.54
CA ALA A 74 -8.56 -12.00 -1.88
C ALA A 74 -8.34 -10.63 -1.24
N GLN A 75 -9.31 -9.71 -1.35
CA GLN A 75 -9.23 -8.39 -0.72
C GLN A 75 -9.06 -8.49 0.81
N SER A 76 -9.78 -9.42 1.45
CA SER A 76 -9.72 -9.61 2.90
C SER A 76 -8.40 -10.26 3.35
N GLY A 77 -7.92 -11.26 2.62
CA GLY A 77 -6.63 -11.93 2.90
C GLY A 77 -5.44 -11.01 2.68
N LEU A 78 -5.50 -10.15 1.66
CA LEU A 78 -4.51 -9.12 1.38
C LEU A 78 -4.48 -8.08 2.51
N ALA A 79 -5.63 -7.50 2.89
CA ALA A 79 -5.71 -6.53 3.99
C ALA A 79 -5.26 -7.12 5.34
N CYS A 80 -5.61 -8.39 5.61
CA CYS A 80 -5.17 -9.09 6.82
C CYS A 80 -3.65 -9.30 6.84
N ARG A 81 -3.04 -9.70 5.70
CA ARG A 81 -1.59 -9.88 5.60
C ARG A 81 -0.83 -8.55 5.62
N ALA A 82 -1.35 -7.51 4.99
CA ALA A 82 -0.82 -6.15 5.05
C ALA A 82 -0.71 -5.66 6.49
N LYS A 83 -1.77 -5.79 7.30
CA LYS A 83 -1.73 -5.44 8.73
C LYS A 83 -0.65 -6.19 9.51
N ILE A 84 -0.47 -7.50 9.26
CA ILE A 84 0.59 -8.30 9.90
C ILE A 84 1.98 -7.82 9.45
N ILE A 85 2.14 -7.43 8.17
CA ILE A 85 3.38 -6.86 7.64
C ILE A 85 3.69 -5.52 8.32
N ASP A 86 2.74 -4.60 8.41
CA ASP A 86 2.92 -3.30 9.08
C ASP A 86 3.24 -3.45 10.57
N GLU A 87 2.64 -4.43 11.26
CA GLU A 87 2.98 -4.79 12.64
C GLU A 87 4.42 -5.34 12.77
N GLU A 88 4.85 -6.25 11.88
CA GLU A 88 6.23 -6.77 11.86
C GLU A 88 7.27 -5.69 11.47
N LEU A 89 6.92 -4.75 10.58
CA LEU A 89 7.75 -3.60 10.22
C LEU A 89 7.86 -2.60 11.38
N THR A 90 6.75 -2.34 12.09
CA THR A 90 6.72 -1.43 13.25
C THR A 90 7.59 -1.95 14.40
N GLN A 91 7.62 -3.26 14.64
CA GLN A 91 8.55 -3.86 15.62
C GLN A 91 10.02 -3.62 15.27
N LYS A 92 10.36 -3.60 13.97
CA LYS A 92 11.71 -3.39 13.43
C LYS A 92 11.98 -1.93 13.05
N ALA A 93 11.11 -0.99 13.47
CA ALA A 93 11.14 0.39 12.99
C ALA A 93 12.50 1.07 13.16
N ARG A 94 13.12 0.95 14.35
CA ARG A 94 14.44 1.56 14.63
C ARG A 94 15.56 0.97 13.77
N ASP A 95 15.51 -0.32 13.46
CA ASP A 95 16.50 -0.97 12.60
C ASP A 95 16.34 -0.50 11.15
N LEU A 96 15.10 -0.33 10.69
CA LEU A 96 14.78 0.21 9.36
C LEU A 96 15.11 1.71 9.25
N ASP A 97 14.85 2.50 10.29
CA ASP A 97 15.22 3.92 10.40
C ASP A 97 16.76 4.08 10.35
N ALA A 98 17.53 3.14 10.93
CA ALA A 98 19.00 3.15 10.92
C ALA A 98 19.64 2.56 9.63
N VAL A 99 18.98 1.60 8.97
CA VAL A 99 19.47 0.99 7.71
C VAL A 99 19.19 1.87 6.50
N PHE A 100 18.04 2.56 6.48
CA PHE A 100 17.60 3.41 5.39
C PHE A 100 17.60 4.88 5.80
N ASP A 101 18.71 5.36 6.37
CA ASP A 101 18.87 6.78 6.68
C ASP A 101 19.08 7.58 5.38
N PHE A 102 17.98 8.09 4.82
CA PHE A 102 18.00 9.00 3.69
C PHE A 102 18.49 10.41 4.07
N ASN A 103 18.44 10.80 5.36
CA ASN A 103 18.84 12.15 5.80
C ASN A 103 20.33 12.38 5.53
N ALA A 104 21.18 11.39 5.84
CA ALA A 104 22.62 11.38 5.50
C ALA A 104 22.92 11.46 3.99
N LEU A 105 21.92 11.27 3.11
CA LEU A 105 22.07 11.34 1.66
C LEU A 105 21.56 12.66 1.05
N VAL A 106 20.81 13.49 1.79
CA VAL A 106 20.26 14.77 1.30
C VAL A 106 21.35 15.81 1.06
N LEU A 107 21.27 16.48 -0.09
CA LEU A 107 22.20 17.52 -0.52
C LEU A 107 21.84 18.87 0.08
N GLU A 108 22.77 19.81 0.02
CA GLU A 108 22.56 21.21 0.39
C GLU A 108 21.29 21.78 -0.24
N HIS A 109 20.66 22.75 0.44
CA HIS A 109 19.39 23.38 0.02
C HIS A 109 18.22 22.39 -0.07
N ASN A 110 18.26 21.31 0.74
CA ASN A 110 17.24 20.25 0.82
C ASN A 110 16.91 19.63 -0.53
N ILE A 111 17.95 19.20 -1.27
CA ILE A 111 17.79 18.48 -2.53
C ILE A 111 17.96 16.98 -2.30
N LEU A 112 16.96 16.20 -2.71
CA LEU A 112 17.09 14.75 -2.77
C LEU A 112 18.04 14.39 -3.93
N PRO A 113 19.11 13.60 -3.70
CA PRO A 113 20.01 13.18 -4.77
C PRO A 113 19.29 12.32 -5.83
N PRO A 114 19.81 12.28 -7.06
CA PRO A 114 19.26 11.42 -8.11
C PRO A 114 19.51 9.94 -7.78
N VAL A 115 18.62 9.07 -8.26
CA VAL A 115 18.81 7.62 -8.19
C VAL A 115 19.56 7.18 -9.45
N LEU A 116 20.76 6.64 -9.27
CA LEU A 116 21.57 6.06 -10.33
C LEU A 116 21.52 4.54 -10.31
N LEU A 117 21.56 3.91 -11.49
CA LEU A 117 21.71 2.47 -11.64
C LEU A 117 23.10 2.15 -12.19
N GLU A 118 23.76 1.11 -11.64
CA GLU A 118 24.98 0.50 -12.19
C GLU A 118 24.64 -0.86 -12.79
N GLY A 119 24.78 -1.01 -14.11
CA GLY A 119 24.88 -2.31 -14.76
C GLY A 119 26.34 -2.69 -14.95
N ARG A 120 26.75 -3.89 -14.55
CA ARG A 120 28.13 -4.42 -14.76
C ARG A 120 28.14 -5.51 -15.84
N ASN A 121 29.24 -5.61 -16.59
CA ASN A 121 29.44 -6.56 -17.70
C ASN A 121 28.27 -6.59 -18.69
N THR A 122 27.74 -5.42 -19.04
CA THR A 122 26.57 -5.30 -19.91
C THR A 122 26.96 -5.61 -21.36
N LEU A 123 26.43 -6.72 -21.89
CA LEU A 123 26.46 -7.06 -23.31
C LEU A 123 25.17 -6.58 -23.98
N ASN A 124 25.29 -5.82 -25.05
CA ASN A 124 24.18 -5.37 -25.89
C ASN A 124 24.45 -5.77 -27.34
N LEU A 125 23.67 -6.73 -27.85
CA LEU A 125 23.64 -7.12 -29.25
C LEU A 125 22.74 -6.12 -29.99
N ALA A 126 23.35 -5.13 -30.65
CA ALA A 126 22.61 -4.08 -31.34
C ALA A 126 22.07 -4.53 -32.70
N ASP A 127 22.76 -5.49 -33.33
CA ASP A 127 22.39 -6.18 -34.56
C ASP A 127 23.17 -7.51 -34.62
N MET A 128 22.77 -8.45 -35.49
CA MET A 128 23.42 -9.75 -35.69
C MET A 128 24.93 -9.67 -35.96
N GLN A 129 25.44 -8.53 -36.45
CA GLN A 129 26.86 -8.30 -36.72
C GLN A 129 27.58 -7.44 -35.66
N THR A 130 26.87 -6.84 -34.70
CA THR A 130 27.45 -5.84 -33.76
C THR A 130 27.12 -6.15 -32.30
N ILE A 131 28.13 -6.59 -31.56
CA ILE A 131 28.09 -6.74 -30.09
C ILE A 131 28.81 -5.54 -29.45
N ARG A 132 28.13 -4.82 -28.57
CA ARG A 132 28.73 -3.84 -27.65
C ARG A 132 28.87 -4.45 -26.26
N ILE A 133 30.09 -4.48 -25.74
CA ILE A 133 30.40 -4.89 -24.36
C ILE A 133 30.82 -3.65 -23.57
N SER A 134 30.44 -3.57 -22.29
CA SER A 134 30.91 -2.52 -21.38
C SER A 134 31.05 -3.06 -19.96
N ASP A 135 32.20 -2.83 -19.31
CA ASP A 135 32.46 -3.23 -17.91
C ASP A 135 31.40 -2.64 -16.97
N ARG A 136 31.06 -1.37 -17.18
CA ARG A 136 30.03 -0.64 -16.43
C ARG A 136 29.21 0.26 -17.34
N THR A 137 27.92 0.32 -17.04
CA THR A 137 26.96 1.27 -17.60
C THR A 137 26.27 1.96 -16.43
N TYR A 138 26.37 3.29 -16.35
CA TYR A 138 25.64 4.10 -15.37
C TYR A 138 24.44 4.79 -16.04
N LYS A 139 23.29 4.81 -15.36
CA LYS A 139 22.07 5.47 -15.85
C LYS A 139 21.39 6.27 -14.73
N VAL A 140 20.97 7.49 -15.03
CA VAL A 140 20.04 8.24 -14.16
C VAL A 140 18.63 7.64 -14.31
N ALA A 141 18.05 7.12 -13.23
CA ALA A 141 16.71 6.55 -13.21
C ALA A 141 15.67 7.54 -12.66
N LYS A 142 16.02 8.28 -11.60
CA LYS A 142 15.25 9.41 -11.06
C LYS A 142 16.19 10.60 -10.91
N GLN A 143 15.72 11.79 -11.28
CA GLN A 143 16.52 13.02 -11.22
C GLN A 143 16.31 13.75 -9.89
N ALA A 144 17.33 14.52 -9.46
CA ALA A 144 17.28 15.31 -8.24
C ALA A 144 16.18 16.37 -8.25
N HIS A 145 15.58 16.60 -7.09
CA HIS A 145 14.55 17.62 -6.87
C HIS A 145 14.59 18.14 -5.42
N PHE A 146 13.99 19.30 -5.17
CA PHE A 146 13.78 19.80 -3.81
C PHE A 146 12.83 18.89 -3.02
N ILE A 147 13.03 18.85 -1.70
CA ILE A 147 12.18 18.18 -0.72
C ILE A 147 11.98 19.10 0.49
N THR A 148 10.82 19.02 1.14
CA THR A 148 10.57 19.69 2.43
C THR A 148 10.97 18.80 3.61
N THR A 149 10.83 17.48 3.46
CA THR A 149 11.29 16.46 4.41
C THR A 149 11.95 15.30 3.66
N PRO A 150 13.02 14.68 4.22
CA PRO A 150 13.63 13.51 3.62
C PRO A 150 12.67 12.31 3.58
N PRO A 151 12.74 11.45 2.55
CA PRO A 151 11.94 10.24 2.48
C PRO A 151 12.32 9.26 3.59
N ASN A 152 11.42 8.33 3.90
CA ASN A 152 11.66 7.31 4.92
C ASN A 152 11.11 5.95 4.46
N TRP A 153 11.51 4.86 5.12
CA TRP A 153 11.09 3.51 4.72
C TRP A 153 9.58 3.28 4.77
N ARG A 154 8.82 4.03 5.58
CA ARG A 154 7.35 3.91 5.66
C ARG A 154 6.70 4.33 4.34
N GLN A 155 7.23 5.33 3.64
CA GLN A 155 6.77 5.74 2.31
C GLN A 155 6.96 4.67 1.22
N TYR A 156 7.80 3.66 1.47
CA TYR A 156 8.05 2.55 0.55
C TYR A 156 7.36 1.26 0.97
N LEU A 157 7.41 0.92 2.27
CA LEU A 157 7.07 -0.42 2.78
C LEU A 157 5.70 -0.51 3.46
N TRP A 158 5.06 0.61 3.79
CA TRP A 158 3.80 0.62 4.54
C TRP A 158 2.59 0.26 3.66
N MET A 159 1.69 -0.58 4.16
CA MET A 159 0.65 -1.23 3.35
C MET A 159 -0.78 -0.84 3.78
N ASP A 160 -1.22 0.41 3.53
CA ASP A 160 -2.60 0.90 3.82
C ASP A 160 -3.69 0.23 2.95
N TYR A 161 -3.96 -1.05 3.23
CA TYR A 161 -5.03 -1.83 2.63
C TYR A 161 -6.21 -1.96 3.58
N LYS A 162 -7.28 -1.24 3.26
CA LYS A 162 -8.52 -1.23 4.03
C LYS A 162 -9.27 -2.55 3.85
N LYS A 163 -9.81 -3.04 4.96
CA LYS A 163 -10.79 -4.15 5.02
C LYS A 163 -11.92 -3.92 4.00
N PRO A 164 -12.26 -4.90 3.15
CA PRO A 164 -13.30 -4.72 2.14
C PRO A 164 -14.69 -4.59 2.77
N GLU A 165 -15.55 -3.84 2.08
CA GLU A 165 -16.95 -3.64 2.45
C GLU A 165 -17.76 -4.95 2.38
N TYR A 166 -18.88 -4.98 3.09
CA TYR A 166 -19.76 -6.15 3.12
C TYR A 166 -20.50 -6.30 1.77
N PRO A 167 -20.45 -7.49 1.13
CA PRO A 167 -21.05 -7.68 -0.19
C PRO A 167 -22.58 -7.56 -0.16
N ASN A 168 -23.19 -7.21 -1.29
CA ASN A 168 -24.65 -7.17 -1.42
C ASN A 168 -25.26 -8.54 -1.01
N ILE A 169 -26.25 -8.51 -0.11
CA ILE A 169 -26.91 -9.71 0.45
C ILE A 169 -27.51 -10.65 -0.62
N THR A 170 -27.75 -10.17 -1.83
CA THR A 170 -28.22 -10.97 -2.97
C THR A 170 -27.15 -11.92 -3.49
N LEU A 171 -25.87 -11.55 -3.39
CA LEU A 171 -24.73 -12.33 -3.86
C LEU A 171 -24.33 -13.43 -2.88
N LEU A 172 -24.58 -13.24 -1.57
CA LEU A 172 -24.30 -14.23 -0.52
C LEU A 172 -24.99 -15.59 -0.74
N PRO A 173 -24.41 -16.71 -0.27
CA PRO A 173 -24.97 -18.05 -0.45
C PRO A 173 -26.20 -18.29 0.42
N LYS A 174 -27.19 -19.01 -0.12
CA LYS A 174 -28.47 -19.34 0.52
C LYS A 174 -28.56 -20.83 0.85
N THR A 175 -28.34 -21.71 -0.14
CA THR A 175 -28.45 -23.17 0.01
C THR A 175 -27.22 -23.78 0.69
N LYS A 176 -27.24 -25.09 1.01
CA LYS A 176 -26.06 -25.80 1.53
C LYS A 176 -24.94 -25.92 0.48
N GLU A 177 -25.32 -26.22 -0.76
CA GLU A 177 -24.41 -26.31 -1.91
C GLU A 177 -23.72 -24.97 -2.18
N GLU A 178 -24.48 -23.87 -2.22
CA GLU A 178 -23.93 -22.52 -2.42
C GLU A 178 -22.93 -22.14 -1.31
N ARG A 179 -23.15 -22.59 -0.05
CA ARG A 179 -22.23 -22.34 1.07
C ARG A 179 -20.94 -23.16 0.98
N GLN A 180 -21.01 -24.40 0.48
CA GLN A 180 -19.81 -25.22 0.23
C GLN A 180 -18.96 -24.59 -0.88
N LEU A 181 -19.59 -24.18 -1.99
CA LEU A 181 -18.96 -23.44 -3.08
C LEU A 181 -18.31 -22.15 -2.58
N TRP A 182 -19.07 -21.32 -1.85
CA TRP A 182 -18.61 -20.07 -1.27
C TRP A 182 -17.40 -20.26 -0.35
N SER A 183 -17.48 -21.19 0.62
CA SER A 183 -16.41 -21.43 1.59
C SER A 183 -15.09 -21.86 0.92
N PHE A 184 -15.17 -22.69 -0.13
CA PHE A 184 -14.01 -23.10 -0.92
C PHE A 184 -13.37 -21.93 -1.69
N TYR A 185 -14.18 -21.12 -2.41
CA TYR A 185 -13.65 -20.01 -3.20
C TYR A 185 -13.22 -18.81 -2.33
N VAL A 186 -13.83 -18.59 -1.17
CA VAL A 186 -13.35 -17.66 -0.13
C VAL A 186 -11.96 -18.09 0.35
N ALA A 187 -11.76 -19.37 0.72
CA ALA A 187 -10.47 -19.87 1.18
C ALA A 187 -9.38 -19.78 0.09
N LYS A 188 -9.73 -20.10 -1.16
CA LYS A 188 -8.84 -19.94 -2.31
C LYS A 188 -8.49 -18.47 -2.56
N GLY A 189 -9.48 -17.59 -2.58
CA GLY A 189 -9.30 -16.14 -2.74
C GLY A 189 -8.39 -15.57 -1.66
N TRP A 190 -8.66 -15.90 -0.40
CA TRP A 190 -7.84 -15.46 0.74
C TRP A 190 -6.38 -15.90 0.62
N LYS A 191 -6.12 -17.15 0.23
CA LYS A 191 -4.76 -17.61 -0.04
C LYS A 191 -4.08 -16.74 -1.11
N ASN A 192 -4.76 -16.52 -2.25
CA ASN A 192 -4.23 -15.66 -3.32
C ASN A 192 -3.93 -14.24 -2.83
N GLY A 193 -4.79 -13.66 -1.97
CA GLY A 193 -4.58 -12.34 -1.38
C GLY A 193 -3.35 -12.24 -0.48
N ILE A 194 -3.03 -13.29 0.28
CA ILE A 194 -1.78 -13.38 1.06
C ILE A 194 -0.57 -13.49 0.15
N GLU A 195 -0.63 -14.33 -0.90
CA GLU A 195 0.46 -14.48 -1.86
C GLU A 195 0.72 -13.14 -2.59
N GLN A 196 -0.33 -12.45 -3.02
CA GLN A 196 -0.26 -11.10 -3.59
C GLN A 196 0.34 -10.06 -2.64
N ALA A 197 -0.05 -10.05 -1.35
CA ALA A 197 0.51 -9.15 -0.34
C ALA A 197 2.02 -9.37 -0.15
N ASN A 198 2.48 -10.63 -0.18
CA ASN A 198 3.92 -10.94 -0.10
C ASN A 198 4.68 -10.44 -1.34
N THR A 199 4.11 -10.56 -2.55
CA THR A 199 4.72 -10.03 -3.78
C THR A 199 4.81 -8.50 -3.78
N ILE A 200 3.75 -7.79 -3.34
CA ILE A 200 3.76 -6.32 -3.24
C ILE A 200 4.84 -5.84 -2.25
N LEU A 201 5.02 -6.56 -1.14
CA LEU A 201 6.11 -6.31 -0.19
C LEU A 201 7.49 -6.55 -0.84
N GLU A 202 7.68 -7.64 -1.59
CA GLU A 202 8.94 -7.95 -2.27
C GLU A 202 9.31 -6.87 -3.31
N GLU A 203 8.34 -6.42 -4.11
CA GLU A 203 8.50 -5.29 -5.04
C GLU A 203 8.84 -3.98 -4.31
N SER A 204 8.23 -3.72 -3.16
CA SER A 204 8.50 -2.53 -2.34
C SER A 204 9.88 -2.56 -1.67
N VAL A 205 10.31 -3.74 -1.22
CA VAL A 205 11.67 -3.98 -0.69
C VAL A 205 12.72 -3.87 -1.79
N ALA A 206 12.43 -4.32 -3.02
CA ALA A 206 13.29 -4.08 -4.17
C ALA A 206 13.40 -2.57 -4.48
N ARG A 207 12.27 -1.85 -4.50
CA ARG A 207 12.19 -0.42 -4.81
C ARG A 207 12.97 0.46 -3.81
N ILE A 208 12.83 0.24 -2.51
CA ILE A 208 13.59 1.01 -1.51
C ILE A 208 15.10 0.72 -1.61
N LYS A 209 15.49 -0.52 -1.90
CA LYS A 209 16.90 -0.88 -2.09
C LYS A 209 17.48 -0.33 -3.38
N GLU A 210 16.71 -0.25 -4.47
CA GLU A 210 17.14 0.41 -5.71
C GLU A 210 17.36 1.91 -5.48
N ASP A 211 16.37 2.61 -4.91
CA ASP A 211 16.47 4.05 -4.66
C ASP A 211 17.61 4.40 -3.69
N TYR A 212 17.69 3.73 -2.54
CA TYR A 212 18.69 4.02 -1.52
C TYR A 212 20.12 3.74 -2.01
N ASN A 213 20.36 2.59 -2.64
CA ASN A 213 21.69 2.29 -3.20
C ASN A 213 22.02 3.20 -4.39
N GLY A 214 21.04 3.63 -5.19
CA GLY A 214 21.26 4.56 -6.30
C GLY A 214 21.60 5.99 -5.85
N MET A 215 21.07 6.43 -4.71
CA MET A 215 21.48 7.69 -4.05
C MET A 215 22.88 7.59 -3.43
N ILE A 216 23.23 6.45 -2.83
CA ILE A 216 24.60 6.17 -2.36
C ILE A 216 25.58 6.14 -3.55
N LEU A 217 25.19 5.51 -4.67
CA LEU A 217 25.98 5.47 -5.89
C LEU A 217 26.21 6.90 -6.43
N TYR A 218 25.19 7.75 -6.45
CA TYR A 218 25.36 9.17 -6.78
C TYR A 218 26.42 9.84 -5.91
N ARG A 219 26.37 9.68 -4.58
CA ARG A 219 27.36 10.27 -3.67
C ARG A 219 28.79 9.78 -3.94
N LYS A 220 28.98 8.49 -4.24
CA LYS A 220 30.27 7.91 -4.65
C LYS A 220 30.75 8.49 -5.98
N LEU A 221 29.89 8.58 -7.00
CA LEU A 221 30.25 9.10 -8.31
C LEU A 221 30.54 10.62 -8.29
N LEU A 222 29.83 11.38 -7.44
CA LEU A 222 30.09 12.80 -7.20
C LEU A 222 31.48 13.02 -6.56
N ALA A 223 31.85 12.20 -5.57
CA ALA A 223 33.20 12.24 -4.99
C ALA A 223 34.30 11.93 -6.03
N MET A 224 34.04 10.98 -6.94
CA MET A 224 34.94 10.65 -8.06
C MET A 224 34.84 11.62 -9.25
N ASN A 225 34.07 12.72 -9.15
CA ASN A 225 33.84 13.69 -10.23
C ASN A 225 33.29 13.10 -11.54
N MET A 226 32.57 11.98 -11.44
CA MET A 226 31.91 11.28 -12.56
C MET A 226 30.48 11.77 -12.80
N VAL A 227 29.90 12.54 -11.87
CA VAL A 227 28.57 13.18 -11.99
C VAL A 227 28.65 14.58 -11.39
N SER A 228 27.97 15.56 -11.98
CA SER A 228 27.90 16.93 -11.46
C SER A 228 27.04 17.05 -10.18
N PRO A 229 27.35 18.02 -9.30
CA PRO A 229 26.39 18.49 -8.29
C PRO A 229 25.21 19.21 -8.96
N PRO A 230 24.03 19.28 -8.31
CA PRO A 230 23.01 20.25 -8.71
C PRO A 230 23.52 21.67 -8.45
N TYR A 231 23.19 22.62 -9.31
CA TYR A 231 23.45 24.05 -9.06
C TYR A 231 22.14 24.77 -8.76
N VAL A 232 22.10 25.51 -7.64
CA VAL A 232 20.91 26.23 -7.17
C VAL A 232 21.13 27.73 -7.30
N SER A 233 20.29 28.40 -8.08
CA SER A 233 20.18 29.85 -8.01
C SER A 233 19.27 30.23 -6.85
N HIS A 234 19.73 31.16 -6.04
CA HIS A 234 18.95 31.85 -5.01
C HIS A 234 18.57 33.23 -5.54
N THR A 235 17.36 33.69 -5.26
CA THR A 235 16.89 35.03 -5.63
C THR A 235 16.07 35.58 -4.49
N ASP A 236 16.69 36.46 -3.70
CA ASP A 236 16.05 37.13 -2.58
C ASP A 236 15.17 38.27 -3.13
N LEU A 237 13.87 38.23 -2.82
CA LEU A 237 12.87 39.22 -3.25
C LEU A 237 12.57 40.24 -2.14
N GLY A 238 12.96 39.94 -0.89
CA GLY A 238 12.92 40.87 0.22
C GLY A 238 11.54 40.95 0.87
N VAL A 239 10.70 41.87 0.41
CA VAL A 239 9.31 42.01 0.87
C VAL A 239 8.40 42.05 -0.34
N THR A 240 7.50 41.07 -0.42
CA THR A 240 6.54 40.88 -1.52
C THR A 240 5.13 40.74 -0.95
N GLY A 241 4.10 40.92 -1.78
CA GLY A 241 2.70 40.84 -1.34
C GLY A 241 1.78 41.81 -2.07
N ASP A 242 0.55 41.92 -1.56
CA ASP A 242 -0.48 42.85 -2.01
C ASP A 242 -1.20 43.54 -0.83
N GLY A 243 -2.44 43.98 -1.02
CA GLY A 243 -3.26 44.59 0.04
C GLY A 243 -3.87 43.60 1.04
N SER A 244 -3.62 42.30 0.90
CA SER A 244 -4.24 41.21 1.67
C SER A 244 -3.25 40.18 2.23
N GLU A 245 -2.13 39.94 1.55
CA GLU A 245 -1.05 39.06 2.03
C GLU A 245 0.33 39.73 1.87
N ILE A 246 1.25 39.47 2.80
CA ILE A 246 2.63 39.99 2.78
C ILE A 246 3.61 38.89 3.19
N HIS A 247 4.68 38.74 2.40
CA HIS A 247 5.82 37.88 2.69
C HIS A 247 7.03 38.75 3.05
N ILE A 248 7.80 38.35 4.05
CA ILE A 248 8.95 39.08 4.58
C ILE A 248 10.14 38.12 4.60
N ASP A 249 11.28 38.57 4.09
CA ASP A 249 12.42 37.72 3.72
C ASP A 249 12.03 36.65 2.68
N ASP A 250 11.27 37.07 1.66
CA ASP A 250 10.85 36.21 0.54
C ASP A 250 12.02 35.85 -0.37
N ARG A 251 12.13 34.57 -0.76
CA ARG A 251 13.27 33.99 -1.49
C ARG A 251 12.84 32.86 -2.41
N VAL A 252 13.27 32.92 -3.67
CA VAL A 252 13.03 31.87 -4.66
C VAL A 252 14.29 31.04 -4.88
N LEU A 253 14.19 29.74 -4.62
CA LEU A 253 15.22 28.75 -4.92
C LEU A 253 14.87 28.00 -6.21
N ARG A 254 15.84 27.81 -7.10
CA ARG A 254 15.67 27.06 -8.36
C ARG A 254 16.92 26.25 -8.70
N ILE A 255 16.74 24.96 -8.96
CA ILE A 255 17.80 24.14 -9.58
C ILE A 255 17.94 24.61 -11.04
N THR A 256 19.11 25.15 -11.39
CA THR A 256 19.43 25.69 -12.72
C THR A 256 20.30 24.75 -13.54
N ALA A 257 21.14 23.95 -12.89
CA ALA A 257 21.80 22.80 -13.50
C ALA A 257 21.42 21.52 -12.74
N LEU A 258 20.93 20.52 -13.47
CA LEU A 258 20.61 19.20 -12.94
C LEU A 258 21.85 18.30 -12.92
N PRO A 259 21.96 17.35 -11.98
CA PRO A 259 23.01 16.33 -11.98
C PRO A 259 23.06 15.54 -13.30
N ALA A 260 24.25 15.46 -13.90
CA ALA A 260 24.51 14.78 -15.16
C ALA A 260 25.82 14.00 -15.09
N LEU A 261 25.86 12.85 -15.77
CA LEU A 261 27.07 12.02 -15.89
C LEU A 261 28.13 12.75 -16.73
N ASN A 262 29.33 12.92 -16.18
CA ASN A 262 30.45 13.52 -16.88
C ASN A 262 31.11 12.48 -17.79
N ILE A 263 31.11 12.73 -19.10
CA ILE A 263 31.68 11.81 -20.10
C ILE A 263 33.21 12.03 -20.25
N ASN A 264 33.77 13.15 -19.78
CA ASN A 264 35.20 13.42 -19.87
C ASN A 264 35.98 12.68 -18.77
N SER A 265 36.45 11.47 -19.10
CA SER A 265 37.20 10.62 -18.17
C SER A 265 38.53 11.21 -17.66
N LYS A 266 39.03 12.29 -18.26
CA LYS A 266 40.22 13.03 -17.78
C LYS A 266 39.94 13.85 -16.52
N GLU A 267 38.68 14.17 -16.25
CA GLU A 267 38.25 14.92 -15.05
C GLU A 267 37.87 14.00 -13.89
N TRP A 268 37.70 12.70 -14.14
CA TRP A 268 37.37 11.71 -13.12
C TRP A 268 38.55 11.50 -12.16
N ARG A 269 38.24 11.27 -10.88
CA ARG A 269 39.22 11.02 -9.83
C ARG A 269 39.12 9.57 -9.36
N ALA A 270 40.26 8.91 -9.22
CA ALA A 270 40.30 7.57 -8.64
C ALA A 270 39.78 7.58 -7.19
N ALA A 271 39.08 6.51 -6.79
CA ALA A 271 38.48 6.37 -5.46
C ALA A 271 39.48 6.38 -4.27
N VAL A 272 40.78 6.41 -4.54
CA VAL A 272 41.87 6.50 -3.54
C VAL A 272 42.35 7.96 -3.37
N ALA A 273 41.99 8.86 -4.27
CA ALA A 273 42.55 10.21 -4.37
C ALA A 273 41.65 11.33 -3.78
N LYS A 274 40.53 10.98 -3.15
CA LYS A 274 39.60 11.96 -2.54
C LYS A 274 38.76 11.30 -1.43
N ASP A 275 38.66 11.97 -0.29
CA ASP A 275 37.71 11.72 0.80
C ASP A 275 37.49 10.22 1.15
N GLU A 276 38.58 9.50 1.44
CA GLU A 276 38.55 8.05 1.70
C GLU A 276 37.59 7.67 2.84
N GLU A 277 37.55 8.47 3.92
CA GLU A 277 36.60 8.32 5.03
C GLU A 277 35.14 8.39 4.58
N ALA A 278 34.80 9.35 3.71
CA ALA A 278 33.46 9.50 3.17
C ALA A 278 33.10 8.34 2.24
N LEU A 279 34.04 7.87 1.42
CA LEU A 279 33.84 6.71 0.55
C LEU A 279 33.66 5.42 1.36
N GLU A 280 34.37 5.22 2.48
CA GLU A 280 34.12 4.10 3.39
C GLU A 280 32.80 4.23 4.16
N HIS A 281 32.37 5.44 4.52
CA HIS A 281 31.03 5.67 5.06
C HIS A 281 29.94 5.24 4.04
N PHE A 282 30.05 5.67 2.78
CA PHE A 282 29.13 5.26 1.70
C PHE A 282 29.23 3.77 1.33
N ARG A 283 30.38 3.12 1.52
CA ARG A 283 30.53 1.64 1.41
C ARG A 283 29.88 0.92 2.59
N THR A 284 29.90 1.52 3.79
CA THR A 284 29.32 0.95 5.01
C THR A 284 27.79 0.98 4.97
N MET A 285 27.18 2.12 4.61
CA MET A 285 25.72 2.21 4.44
C MET A 285 25.18 1.24 3.37
N GLU A 286 25.89 1.11 2.24
CA GLU A 286 25.55 0.13 1.19
C GLU A 286 25.61 -1.32 1.71
N LYS A 287 26.66 -1.69 2.45
CA LYS A 287 26.77 -3.03 3.08
C LYS A 287 25.62 -3.28 4.06
N LEU A 288 25.21 -2.28 4.84
CA LEU A 288 24.06 -2.40 5.75
C LEU A 288 22.74 -2.63 4.97
N ALA A 289 22.46 -1.80 3.97
CA ALA A 289 21.26 -1.94 3.12
C ALA A 289 21.22 -3.26 2.32
N GLN A 290 22.37 -3.77 1.88
CA GLN A 290 22.48 -5.08 1.24
C GLN A 290 22.22 -6.23 2.24
N ASN A 291 22.90 -6.21 3.39
CA ASN A 291 22.81 -7.25 4.42
C ASN A 291 21.45 -7.26 5.15
N ALA A 292 20.68 -6.17 5.12
CA ALA A 292 19.34 -6.07 5.68
C ALA A 292 18.36 -7.06 5.03
N LYS A 293 18.19 -8.23 5.66
CA LYS A 293 17.23 -9.27 5.29
C LYS A 293 15.84 -8.93 5.83
N ILE A 294 15.07 -8.15 5.08
CA ILE A 294 13.64 -7.92 5.32
C ILE A 294 12.88 -9.21 4.95
N VAL A 295 12.97 -10.21 5.82
CA VAL A 295 12.36 -11.53 5.66
C VAL A 295 11.20 -11.66 6.64
N ILE A 296 9.99 -11.51 6.11
CA ILE A 296 8.72 -11.57 6.87
C ILE A 296 8.20 -13.02 6.82
N THR A 297 8.95 -13.94 7.44
CA THR A 297 8.65 -15.38 7.48
C THR A 297 7.50 -15.71 8.42
N ASN A 298 6.28 -15.70 7.89
CA ASN A 298 5.14 -16.35 8.53
C ASN A 298 4.66 -17.53 7.65
N LYS A 299 5.22 -18.72 7.90
CA LYS A 299 4.74 -19.98 7.32
C LYS A 299 3.51 -20.55 8.03
N SER A 300 3.13 -19.97 9.17
CA SER A 300 2.26 -20.59 10.18
C SER A 300 0.76 -20.56 9.86
N TRP A 301 0.36 -19.97 8.73
CA TRP A 301 -1.05 -19.72 8.41
C TRP A 301 -1.69 -20.70 7.40
N GLN A 302 -0.95 -21.61 6.77
CA GLN A 302 -1.52 -22.47 5.70
C GLN A 302 -2.80 -23.21 6.14
N PRO A 303 -3.98 -22.89 5.58
CA PRO A 303 -5.23 -23.53 5.98
C PRO A 303 -5.29 -24.93 5.37
N THR A 304 -5.67 -25.93 6.17
CA THR A 304 -5.93 -27.29 5.70
C THR A 304 -7.22 -27.33 4.88
N ILE A 305 -7.11 -27.04 3.57
CA ILE A 305 -8.21 -27.17 2.62
C ILE A 305 -8.51 -28.67 2.44
N ALA A 306 -9.52 -29.17 3.14
CA ALA A 306 -10.02 -30.52 2.94
C ALA A 306 -10.54 -30.67 1.49
N PRO A 307 -10.21 -31.76 0.78
CA PRO A 307 -10.71 -31.98 -0.58
C PRO A 307 -12.22 -32.20 -0.57
N VAL A 308 -12.92 -31.63 -1.54
CA VAL A 308 -14.33 -31.93 -1.79
C VAL A 308 -14.42 -33.38 -2.28
N ASN A 309 -14.97 -34.27 -1.46
CA ASN A 309 -15.01 -35.69 -1.80
C ASN A 309 -15.89 -35.92 -3.04
N LYS A 310 -15.33 -36.57 -4.06
CA LYS A 310 -16.03 -36.91 -5.30
C LYS A 310 -16.46 -38.38 -5.29
N ASP A 311 -17.40 -38.70 -4.42
CA ASP A 311 -18.13 -39.98 -4.47
C ASP A 311 -19.13 -39.96 -5.65
N ILE A 312 -18.61 -40.03 -6.87
CA ILE A 312 -19.36 -40.36 -8.06
C ILE A 312 -18.78 -41.68 -8.57
N THR A 313 -19.33 -42.78 -8.04
CA THR A 313 -18.98 -44.15 -8.45
C THR A 313 -19.26 -44.34 -9.94
N PRO A 314 -18.34 -44.90 -10.73
CA PRO A 314 -18.73 -45.51 -11.99
C PRO A 314 -19.66 -46.69 -11.69
N VAL A 315 -20.83 -46.70 -12.32
CA VAL A 315 -21.67 -47.90 -12.40
C VAL A 315 -21.08 -48.78 -13.51
N ASN A 316 -21.11 -50.10 -13.31
CA ASN A 316 -20.63 -51.11 -14.26
C ASN A 316 -21.37 -51.05 -15.61
#